data_AF-A0A3B1BU11-F1
#
_entry.id   AF-A0A3B1BU11-F1
#
_cell.length_a   1.000
_cell.length_b   1.000
_cell.length_c   1.000
_cell.angle_alpha   90.00
_cell.angle_beta   90.00
_cell.angle_gamma   90.00
#
_symmetry.space_group_name_H-M   'P 1'
#
loop_
_entity.id
_entity.type
_entity.pdbx_description
1 polymer ?
#
loop_
_entity_poly.entity_id
_entity_poly.type
_entity_poly.pdbx_seq_one_letter_code
_entity_poly.pdbx_strand_id
1 'polypeptide(L)'
;SNSRFTPCTFLWYSMTIFFDGTVAPCPQDFFGKIKIGNVAEDSVASVWNNGAMRKMRARMKRRDVGGLAPCETCDILTRKTCMGVPTNYLSTFIKDNLLVK
;
A
#
# COMPACT_ATOMS: atom_id res chain seq x y z
N SER A 1 1.36 24.23 -2.02
CA SER A 1 2.14 23.25 -1.24
C SER A 1 1.23 22.57 -0.21
N ASN A 2 0.48 21.53 -0.59
CA ASN A 2 -0.45 20.87 0.36
C ASN A 2 -0.50 19.34 0.15
N SER A 3 0.65 18.68 0.28
CA SER A 3 0.74 17.21 0.27
C SER A 3 0.34 16.67 1.64
N ARG A 4 -0.84 16.06 1.73
CA ARG A 4 -1.36 15.44 2.96
C ARG A 4 -1.05 13.96 2.96
N PHE A 5 -0.55 13.43 4.09
CA PHE A 5 -0.35 12.00 4.27
C PHE A 5 -1.67 11.24 4.12
N THR A 6 -1.71 10.30 3.18
CA THR A 6 -2.84 9.40 2.95
C THR A 6 -2.37 7.96 3.16
N PRO A 7 -2.91 7.21 4.14
CA PRO A 7 -2.53 5.82 4.37
C PRO A 7 -2.68 4.97 3.10
N CYS A 8 -1.66 4.18 2.77
CA CYS A 8 -1.72 3.24 1.66
C CYS A 8 -2.70 2.11 1.97
N THR A 9 -3.62 1.84 1.06
CA THR A 9 -4.66 0.82 1.24
C THR A 9 -4.21 -0.60 0.89
N PHE A 10 -3.06 -0.80 0.23
CA PHE A 10 -2.57 -2.13 -0.16
C PHE A 10 -2.56 -3.13 0.99
N LEU A 11 -2.18 -2.69 2.20
CA LEU A 11 -2.12 -3.53 3.40
C LEU A 11 -3.46 -4.22 3.79
N TRP A 12 -4.57 -3.80 3.19
CA TRP A 12 -5.90 -4.32 3.45
C TRP A 12 -6.51 -5.15 2.33
N TYR A 13 -5.95 -5.13 1.11
CA TYR A 13 -6.52 -5.88 -0.01
C TYR A 13 -5.51 -6.60 -0.92
N SER A 14 -4.21 -6.37 -0.75
CA SER A 14 -3.18 -6.99 -1.59
C SER A 14 -1.88 -7.28 -0.83
N MET A 15 -1.20 -8.35 -1.24
CA MET A 15 0.20 -8.66 -0.95
C MET A 15 0.81 -9.30 -2.18
N THR A 16 2.14 -9.27 -2.29
CA THR A 16 2.89 -9.76 -3.44
C THR A 16 3.73 -10.96 -3.01
N ILE A 17 3.60 -12.05 -3.75
CA ILE A 17 4.40 -13.28 -3.54
C ILE A 17 5.49 -13.28 -4.62
N PHE A 18 6.74 -13.28 -4.22
CA PHE A 18 7.90 -13.37 -5.09
C PHE A 18 8.14 -14.82 -5.54
N PHE A 19 8.98 -15.00 -6.57
CA PHE A 19 9.25 -16.31 -7.17
C PHE A 19 9.84 -17.33 -6.18
N ASP A 20 10.54 -16.85 -5.14
CA ASP A 20 11.15 -17.64 -4.07
C ASP A 20 10.19 -17.90 -2.89
N GLY A 21 8.92 -17.52 -3.04
CA GLY A 21 7.90 -17.61 -2.01
C GLY A 21 7.91 -16.47 -1.00
N THR A 22 8.89 -15.57 -1.01
CA THR A 22 8.91 -14.40 -0.11
C THR A 22 7.65 -13.55 -0.34
N VAL A 23 7.01 -13.10 0.73
CA VAL A 23 5.82 -12.25 0.66
C VAL A 23 6.15 -10.83 1.11
N ALA A 24 5.76 -9.85 0.31
CA ALA A 24 5.81 -8.42 0.62
C ALA A 24 4.40 -7.81 0.64
N PRO A 25 4.18 -6.72 1.40
CA PRO A 25 2.86 -6.12 1.54
C PRO A 25 2.50 -5.15 0.39
N CYS A 26 3.41 -4.92 -0.56
CA CYS A 26 3.26 -3.92 -1.60
C CYS A 26 3.85 -4.42 -2.93
N PRO A 27 3.11 -4.35 -4.05
CA PRO A 27 3.64 -4.71 -5.37
C PRO A 27 4.71 -3.74 -5.89
N GLN A 28 4.80 -2.53 -5.31
CA GLN A 28 5.80 -1.53 -5.68
C GLN A 28 7.13 -1.71 -4.93
N ASP A 29 7.19 -2.61 -3.95
CA ASP A 29 8.43 -2.99 -3.30
C ASP A 29 9.15 -4.06 -4.14
N PHE A 30 9.62 -3.68 -5.33
CA PHE A 30 10.20 -4.60 -6.32
C PHE A 30 11.36 -5.45 -5.81
N PHE A 31 12.06 -4.98 -4.78
CA PHE A 31 13.21 -5.67 -4.19
C PHE A 31 12.84 -6.47 -2.93
N GLY A 32 11.56 -6.49 -2.54
CA GLY A 32 11.08 -7.20 -1.35
C GLY A 32 11.80 -6.77 -0.06
N LYS A 33 12.04 -5.46 0.10
CA LYS A 33 12.69 -4.90 1.30
C LYS A 33 11.82 -5.09 2.54
N ILE A 34 10.51 -5.04 2.39
CA ILE A 34 9.53 -5.28 3.46
C ILE A 34 9.02 -6.71 3.34
N LYS A 35 9.67 -7.63 4.05
CA LYS A 35 9.27 -9.03 4.10
C LYS A 35 8.25 -9.24 5.23
N ILE A 36 7.10 -9.83 4.91
CA ILE A 36 6.05 -10.16 5.88
C ILE A 36 5.86 -11.66 6.08
N GLY A 37 6.48 -12.53 5.28
CA GLY A 37 6.45 -13.99 5.45
C GLY A 37 7.00 -14.72 4.22
N ASN A 38 6.88 -16.05 4.19
CA ASN A 38 7.18 -16.88 3.02
C ASN A 38 6.12 -17.98 2.86
N VAL A 39 5.58 -18.17 1.65
CA VAL A 39 4.53 -19.18 1.39
C VAL A 39 5.04 -20.62 1.32
N ALA A 40 6.36 -20.83 1.30
CA ALA A 40 6.97 -22.14 1.46
C ALA A 40 6.91 -22.64 2.92
N GLU A 41 6.73 -21.73 3.88
CA GLU A 41 6.71 -22.01 5.32
C GLU A 41 5.29 -21.92 5.90
N ASP A 42 4.51 -20.94 5.44
CA ASP A 42 3.20 -20.59 5.97
C ASP A 42 2.13 -20.57 4.87
N SER A 43 0.87 -20.85 5.24
CA SER A 43 -0.24 -20.62 4.31
C SER A 43 -0.41 -19.13 4.00
N VAL A 44 -0.91 -18.82 2.81
CA VAL A 44 -1.28 -17.45 2.39
C VAL A 44 -2.14 -16.73 3.44
N ALA A 45 -3.11 -17.43 4.02
CA ALA A 45 -3.99 -16.89 5.05
C ALA A 45 -3.27 -16.60 6.38
N SER A 46 -2.27 -17.43 6.74
CA SER A 46 -1.39 -17.21 7.90
C SER A 46 -0.55 -15.95 7.69
N VAL A 47 0.17 -15.86 6.56
CA VAL A 47 1.01 -14.68 6.24
C VAL A 47 0.18 -13.38 6.23
N TRP A 48 -1.02 -13.41 5.66
CA TRP A 48 -1.92 -12.26 5.61
C TRP A 48 -2.33 -11.72 7.00
N ASN A 49 -2.36 -12.58 8.02
CA ASN A 49 -2.85 -12.26 9.36
C ASN A 49 -1.78 -12.31 10.45
N ASN A 50 -0.53 -12.58 10.09
CA ASN A 50 0.55 -12.72 11.05
C ASN A 50 0.94 -11.41 11.75
N GLY A 51 1.87 -11.52 12.70
CA GLY A 51 2.36 -10.37 13.46
C GLY A 51 3.00 -9.28 12.60
N ALA A 52 3.76 -9.64 11.56
CA ALA A 52 4.44 -8.70 10.68
C ALA A 52 3.44 -7.83 9.90
N MET A 53 2.44 -8.46 9.27
CA MET A 53 1.39 -7.75 8.53
C MET A 53 0.52 -6.90 9.45
N ARG A 54 0.16 -7.40 10.65
CA ARG A 54 -0.57 -6.62 11.66
C ARG A 54 0.23 -5.40 12.15
N LYS A 55 1.54 -5.55 12.38
CA LYS A 55 2.44 -4.45 12.75
C LYS A 55 2.50 -3.40 11.64
N MET A 56 2.60 -3.83 10.39
CA MET A 56 2.62 -2.93 9.22
C MET A 56 1.31 -2.11 9.13
N ARG A 57 0.14 -2.76 9.26
CA ARG A 57 -1.17 -2.09 9.30
C ARG A 57 -1.25 -1.06 10.43
N ALA A 58 -0.76 -1.42 11.63
CA ALA A 58 -0.77 -0.52 12.78
C ALA A 58 0.13 0.71 12.58
N ARG A 59 1.33 0.53 12.02
CA ARG A 59 2.25 1.62 11.68
C ARG A 59 1.65 2.57 10.63
N MET A 60 1.08 2.02 9.56
CA MET A 60 0.42 2.80 8.51
C MET A 60 -0.76 3.64 9.05
N LYS A 61 -1.58 3.07 9.95
CA LYS A 61 -2.67 3.81 10.62
C LYS A 61 -2.16 4.98 11.47
N ARG A 62 -0.98 4.84 12.09
CA ARG A 62 -0.32 5.88 12.89
C ARG A 62 0.49 6.87 12.05
N ARG A 63 0.54 6.71 10.72
CA ARG A 63 1.39 7.48 9.80
C ARG A 63 2.89 7.33 10.11
N ASP A 64 3.26 6.23 10.73
CA ASP A 64 4.63 5.90 11.06
C ASP A 64 5.23 5.10 9.89
N VAL A 65 5.93 5.82 9.01
CA VAL A 65 6.59 5.25 7.82
C VAL A 65 8.10 5.38 7.86
N GLY A 66 8.68 5.94 8.94
CA GLY A 66 10.12 6.12 9.07
C GLY A 66 10.84 4.76 9.05
N GLY A 67 11.87 4.64 8.20
CA GLY A 67 12.64 3.40 8.07
C GLY A 67 11.86 2.25 7.41
N LEU A 68 10.73 2.52 6.75
CA LEU A 68 10.03 1.56 5.89
C LEU A 68 10.34 1.90 4.44
N ALA A 69 11.43 1.41 3.88
CA ALA A 69 11.66 1.52 2.44
C ALA A 69 10.80 0.48 1.69
N PRO A 70 10.00 0.85 0.66
CA PRO A 70 9.96 2.16 -0.01
C PRO A 70 8.89 3.15 0.51
N CYS A 71 8.08 2.77 1.50
CA CYS A 71 7.01 3.62 2.03
C CYS A 71 7.47 5.01 2.49
N GLU A 72 8.67 5.15 3.06
CA GLU A 72 9.19 6.44 3.55
C GLU A 72 9.35 7.50 2.45
N THR A 73 9.56 7.08 1.20
CA THR A 73 9.68 7.95 0.02
C THR A 73 8.55 7.74 -0.99
N CYS A 74 7.47 7.04 -0.60
CA CYS A 74 6.40 6.65 -1.52
C CYS A 74 5.48 7.83 -1.84
N ASP A 75 5.36 8.15 -3.13
CA ASP A 75 4.53 9.24 -3.65
C ASP A 75 3.03 9.00 -3.44
N ILE A 76 2.56 7.75 -3.39
CA ILE A 76 1.17 7.40 -3.06
C ILE A 76 0.76 7.99 -1.71
N LEU A 77 1.67 8.01 -0.73
CA LEU A 77 1.39 8.49 0.61
C LEU A 77 1.31 10.02 0.66
N THR A 78 1.99 10.72 -0.23
CA THR A 78 2.09 12.20 -0.23
C THR A 78 1.47 12.85 -1.47
N ARG A 79 0.72 12.11 -2.28
CA ARG A 79 0.13 12.59 -3.53
C ARG A 79 -0.79 13.79 -3.31
N LYS A 80 -0.84 14.68 -4.30
CA LYS A 80 -1.74 15.84 -4.30
C LYS A 80 -3.19 15.38 -4.44
N THR A 81 -4.05 15.90 -3.58
CA THR A 81 -5.48 15.65 -3.61
C THR A 81 -6.24 16.97 -3.70
N CYS A 82 -7.40 16.93 -4.35
CA CYS A 82 -8.38 18.01 -4.37
C CYS A 82 -9.71 17.42 -3.88
N MET A 83 -10.32 18.01 -2.84
CA MET A 83 -11.53 17.47 -2.20
C MET A 83 -11.43 15.99 -1.81
N GLY A 84 -10.23 15.53 -1.40
CA GLY A 84 -9.98 14.13 -1.04
C GLY A 84 -9.78 13.18 -2.24
N VAL A 85 -9.97 13.66 -3.47
CA VAL A 85 -9.75 12.89 -4.69
C VAL A 85 -8.33 13.15 -5.23
N PRO A 86 -7.55 12.11 -5.57
CA PRO A 86 -6.28 12.30 -6.26
C PRO A 86 -6.46 13.06 -7.56
N THR A 87 -5.69 14.13 -7.77
CA THR A 87 -5.90 15.03 -8.91
C THR A 87 -5.69 14.34 -10.27
N ASN A 88 -4.85 13.31 -10.30
CA ASN A 88 -4.57 12.52 -11.51
C ASN A 88 -5.74 11.62 -11.94
N TYR A 89 -6.67 11.30 -11.04
CA TYR A 89 -7.86 10.50 -11.33
C TYR A 89 -9.14 11.33 -11.43
N LEU A 90 -9.05 12.66 -11.25
CA LEU A 90 -10.23 13.52 -11.28
C LEU A 90 -10.93 13.48 -12.64
N SER A 91 -10.17 13.46 -13.75
CA SER A 91 -10.74 13.38 -15.10
C SER A 91 -11.43 12.03 -15.35
N THR A 92 -10.82 10.92 -14.93
CA THR A 92 -11.43 9.59 -14.98
C THR A 92 -12.69 9.52 -14.12
N PHE A 93 -12.64 10.01 -12.88
CA PHE A 93 -13.80 10.03 -12.00
C PHE A 93 -14.98 10.82 -12.59
N ILE A 94 -14.72 12.02 -13.13
CA ILE A 94 -15.75 12.83 -13.80
C ILE A 94 -16.29 12.10 -15.03
N LYS A 95 -15.42 11.48 -15.85
CA LYS A 95 -15.86 10.68 -17.00
C LYS A 95 -16.80 9.55 -16.55
N ASP A 96 -16.34 8.73 -15.63
CA ASP A 96 -17.01 7.48 -15.25
C ASP A 96 -18.30 7.71 -14.44
N ASN A 97 -18.43 8.83 -13.72
CA ASN A 97 -19.56 9.05 -12.80
C ASN A 97 -20.46 10.23 -13.17
N LEU A 98 -20.00 11.17 -14.01
CA LEU A 98 -20.75 12.40 -14.33
C LEU A 98 -21.00 12.60 -15.83
N LEU A 99 -20.13 12.09 -16.70
CA LEU A 99 -20.26 12.26 -18.17
C LEU A 99 -20.75 11.00 -18.88
N VAL A 100 -20.49 9.82 -18.33
CA VAL A 100 -21.14 8.59 -18.77
C VAL A 100 -22.49 8.51 -18.08
N LYS A 101 -23.49 9.09 -18.75
CA LYS A 101 -24.89 8.71 -18.60
C LYS A 101 -25.23 7.74 -19.72
#